data_AF-A0A7J3BAU0-F1
#
_entry.id   AF-A0A7J3BAU0-F1
#
_cell.length_a   1.000
_cell.length_b   1.000
_cell.length_c   1.000
_cell.angle_alpha   90.00
_cell.angle_beta   90.00
_cell.angle_gamma   90.00
#
_symmetry.space_group_name_H-M   'P 1'
#
loop_
_entity.id
_entity.type
_entity.pdbx_description
1 polymer ?
#
loop_
_entity_poly.entity_id
_entity_poly.type
_entity_poly.pdbx_seq_one_letter_code
_entity_poly.pdbx_strand_id
1 'polypeptide(L)'
;MARRVSKRKAPPKEEYVLKEKEKLESYVFDKRTLLLLSAMIKKNILKSIDYPISTGKEANVFRATTPNGDFVAIKIYKITTTGFERNIAYLEGDPRFKMIKHNKREIVKLFAKKEFKNLRICEKIGVHAPKPVFISENIVVMEFLGEEGVPYATMDITGPRGESDLDSILEDIKKMYKAGLVHADISQYNIIMAPAPHLIDFGQGVVLGHPKAEEFLKRDVKNILDYFARFGIKRDFEKTMKWIYE
;
A
#
# COMPACT_ATOMS: atom_id res chain seq x y z
N MET A 1 51.12 41.07 -7.21
CA MET A 1 50.37 40.55 -6.04
C MET A 1 49.43 39.43 -6.49
N ALA A 2 49.80 38.17 -6.25
CA ALA A 2 48.98 37.02 -6.61
C ALA A 2 47.98 36.70 -5.47
N ARG A 3 46.68 36.70 -5.79
CA ARG A 3 45.57 36.44 -4.87
C ARG A 3 45.53 34.95 -4.54
N ARG A 4 45.85 34.56 -3.29
CA ARG A 4 45.68 33.18 -2.79
C ARG A 4 44.19 32.82 -2.81
N VAL A 5 43.79 31.95 -3.72
CA VAL A 5 42.46 31.30 -3.70
C VAL A 5 42.46 30.29 -2.56
N SER A 6 41.61 30.47 -1.56
CA SER A 6 41.46 29.53 -0.46
C SER A 6 40.93 28.20 -0.99
N LYS A 7 41.73 27.13 -0.86
CA LYS A 7 41.26 25.76 -1.09
C LYS A 7 40.18 25.47 -0.05
N ARG A 8 38.91 25.45 -0.46
CA ARG A 8 37.81 24.91 0.38
C ARG A 8 38.17 23.47 0.71
N LYS A 9 38.44 23.19 2.00
CA LYS A 9 38.63 21.81 2.49
C LYS A 9 37.34 21.04 2.18
N ALA A 10 37.49 19.87 1.56
CA ALA A 10 36.37 18.96 1.38
C ALA A 10 35.77 18.63 2.76
N PRO A 11 34.43 18.60 2.90
CA PRO A 11 33.79 18.25 4.15
C PRO A 11 34.32 16.92 4.70
N PRO A 12 34.45 16.75 6.03
CA PRO A 12 34.76 15.46 6.63
C PRO A 12 33.77 14.38 6.15
N LYS A 13 34.21 13.13 6.01
CA LYS A 13 33.34 12.00 5.59
C LYS A 13 32.05 11.91 6.40
N GLU A 14 32.11 12.22 7.69
CA GLU A 14 30.95 12.25 8.59
C GLU A 14 29.92 13.31 8.18
N GLU A 15 30.36 14.46 7.68
CA GLU A 15 29.49 15.55 7.20
C GLU A 15 28.83 15.20 5.85
N TYR A 16 29.49 14.40 5.01
CA TYR A 16 28.88 13.82 3.80
C TYR A 16 27.81 12.79 4.15
N VAL A 17 28.09 11.88 5.09
CA VAL A 17 27.13 10.87 5.55
C VAL A 17 25.94 11.52 6.27
N LEU A 18 26.17 12.58 7.04
CA LEU A 18 25.11 13.40 7.64
C LEU A 18 24.29 14.13 6.58
N LYS A 19 24.91 14.74 5.56
CA LYS A 19 24.19 15.39 4.44
C LYS A 19 23.43 14.42 3.55
N GLU A 20 23.91 13.18 3.37
CA GLU A 20 23.19 12.14 2.64
C GLU A 20 22.03 11.56 3.45
N LYS A 21 22.23 11.33 4.76
CA LYS A 21 21.13 11.01 5.70
C LYS A 21 20.10 12.12 5.74
N GLU A 22 20.52 13.38 5.86
CA GLU A 22 19.64 14.56 5.84
C GLU A 22 18.93 14.70 4.48
N LYS A 23 19.56 14.34 3.35
CA LYS A 23 18.91 14.29 2.02
C LYS A 23 17.85 13.18 1.91
N LEU A 24 18.09 12.01 2.51
CA LEU A 24 17.10 10.92 2.56
C LEU A 24 15.95 11.25 3.55
N GLU A 25 16.29 11.82 4.70
CA GLU A 25 15.35 12.23 5.75
C GLU A 25 14.50 13.43 5.31
N SER A 26 15.06 14.40 4.58
CA SER A 26 14.36 15.64 4.18
C SER A 26 13.26 15.47 3.13
N TYR A 27 13.19 14.32 2.43
CA TYR A 27 12.18 14.08 1.40
C TYR A 27 11.12 13.03 1.73
N VAL A 28 11.31 12.23 2.79
CA VAL A 28 10.55 10.98 2.93
C VAL A 28 9.83 10.83 4.27
N PHE A 29 10.40 11.30 5.39
CA PHE A 29 9.83 11.08 6.73
C PHE A 29 9.82 12.36 7.57
N ASP A 30 8.66 12.68 8.16
CA ASP A 30 8.62 13.72 9.17
C ASP A 30 9.23 13.23 10.50
N LYS A 31 9.67 14.17 11.35
CA LYS A 31 10.31 13.88 12.65
C LYS A 31 9.50 12.90 13.51
N ARG A 32 8.17 12.95 13.49
CA ARG A 32 7.32 12.04 14.29
C ARG A 32 7.36 10.64 13.72
N THR A 33 7.27 10.49 12.40
CA THR A 33 7.43 9.19 11.72
C THR A 33 8.79 8.55 12.07
N LEU A 34 9.89 9.32 12.08
CA LEU A 34 11.20 8.81 12.52
C LEU A 34 11.21 8.32 13.98
N LEU A 35 10.53 9.03 14.88
CA LEU A 35 10.41 8.59 16.28
C LEU A 35 9.60 7.30 16.42
N LEU A 36 8.54 7.12 15.61
CA LEU A 36 7.76 5.88 15.60
C LEU A 36 8.60 4.72 15.11
N LEU A 37 9.33 4.89 14.01
CA LEU A 37 10.24 3.88 13.48
C LEU A 37 11.34 3.51 14.49
N SER A 38 11.95 4.51 15.14
CA SER A 38 12.91 4.27 16.22
C SER A 38 12.30 3.49 17.39
N ALA A 39 11.06 3.80 17.77
CA ALA A 39 10.35 3.06 18.82
C ALA A 39 10.06 1.61 18.41
N MET A 40 9.75 1.35 17.15
CA MET A 40 9.53 -0.01 16.63
C MET A 40 10.82 -0.84 16.65
N ILE A 41 11.96 -0.22 16.32
CA ILE A 41 13.27 -0.88 16.43
C ILE A 41 13.61 -1.19 17.89
N LYS A 42 13.45 -0.21 18.79
CA LYS A 42 13.68 -0.42 20.24
C LYS A 42 12.79 -1.49 20.86
N LYS A 43 11.59 -1.69 20.32
CA LYS A 43 10.64 -2.73 20.75
C LYS A 43 10.86 -4.09 20.07
N ASN A 44 11.93 -4.26 19.29
CA ASN A 44 12.20 -5.47 18.52
C ASN A 44 11.05 -5.86 17.58
N ILE A 45 10.33 -4.89 17.04
CA ILE A 45 9.34 -5.13 15.96
C ILE A 45 10.08 -5.18 14.62
N LEU A 46 11.07 -4.29 14.46
CA LEU A 46 11.91 -4.18 13.28
C LEU A 46 13.38 -4.22 13.72
N LYS A 47 14.26 -4.74 12.87
CA LYS A 47 15.71 -4.66 13.02
C LYS A 47 16.27 -3.48 12.23
N SER A 48 15.86 -3.35 10.98
CA SER A 48 16.30 -2.29 10.07
C SER A 48 15.21 -1.91 9.08
N ILE A 49 15.30 -0.70 8.56
CA ILE A 49 14.58 -0.26 7.36
C ILE A 49 15.63 -0.17 6.28
N ASP A 50 15.39 -0.82 5.15
CA ASP A 50 16.44 -1.12 4.19
C ASP A 50 16.42 -0.10 3.05
N TYR A 51 15.43 -0.17 2.16
CA TYR A 51 15.33 0.70 0.99
C TYR A 51 13.86 0.93 0.56
N PRO A 52 13.57 2.02 -0.17
CA PRO A 52 12.24 2.27 -0.73
C PRO A 52 11.89 1.24 -1.81
N ILE A 53 10.71 0.62 -1.69
CA ILE A 53 10.10 -0.24 -2.72
C ILE A 53 9.27 0.62 -3.68
N SER A 54 8.49 1.55 -3.13
CA SER A 54 7.61 2.41 -3.91
C SER A 54 7.46 3.78 -3.27
N THR A 55 7.44 4.83 -4.08
CA THR A 55 7.19 6.21 -3.64
C THR A 55 5.95 6.74 -4.34
N GLY A 56 4.86 6.85 -3.59
CA GLY A 56 3.57 7.34 -4.09
C GLY A 56 3.25 8.75 -3.61
N LYS A 57 2.16 9.31 -4.14
CA LYS A 57 1.65 10.60 -3.69
C LYS A 57 1.16 10.57 -2.24
N GLU A 58 0.58 9.45 -1.81
CA GLU A 58 -0.14 9.33 -0.53
C GLU A 58 0.62 8.53 0.51
N ALA A 59 1.46 7.60 0.08
CA ALA A 59 2.28 6.78 0.94
C ALA A 59 3.59 6.42 0.25
N ASN A 60 4.60 6.09 1.05
CA ASN A 60 5.82 5.44 0.59
C ASN A 60 5.86 4.03 1.20
N VAL A 61 6.38 3.06 0.46
CA VAL A 61 6.56 1.68 0.90
C VAL A 61 8.04 1.36 0.95
N PHE A 62 8.50 0.75 2.05
CA PHE A 62 9.89 0.36 2.27
C PHE A 62 9.98 -1.13 2.55
N ARG A 63 11.09 -1.74 2.14
CA ARG A 63 11.49 -3.03 2.69
C ARG A 63 12.11 -2.79 4.06
N ALA A 64 11.83 -3.68 4.99
CA ALA A 64 12.47 -3.73 6.28
C ALA A 64 12.76 -5.18 6.68
N THR A 65 13.68 -5.35 7.62
CA THR A 65 14.07 -6.65 8.14
C THR A 65 13.61 -6.75 9.60
N THR A 66 13.02 -7.88 9.99
CA THR A 66 12.63 -8.18 11.38
C THR A 66 13.84 -8.69 12.18
N PRO A 67 13.78 -8.75 13.53
CA PRO A 67 14.87 -9.33 14.32
C PRO A 67 15.22 -10.79 13.96
N ASN A 68 14.25 -11.54 13.45
CA ASN A 68 14.43 -12.94 13.05
C ASN A 68 15.11 -13.10 11.67
N GLY A 69 15.30 -12.00 10.93
CA GLY A 69 15.86 -12.02 9.57
C GLY A 69 14.82 -12.05 8.46
N ASP A 70 13.53 -12.19 8.79
CA ASP A 70 12.45 -12.15 7.80
C ASP A 70 12.24 -10.74 7.23
N PHE A 71 11.85 -10.65 5.96
CA PHE A 71 11.51 -9.38 5.31
C PHE A 71 10.04 -9.00 5.51
N VAL A 72 9.81 -7.71 5.74
CA VAL A 72 8.47 -7.10 5.82
C VAL A 72 8.41 -5.84 4.96
N ALA A 73 7.21 -5.48 4.50
CA ALA A 73 6.93 -4.21 3.87
C ALA A 73 6.38 -3.23 4.91
N ILE A 74 6.87 -1.99 4.90
CA ILE A 74 6.39 -0.89 5.73
C ILE A 74 5.79 0.17 4.81
N LYS A 75 4.48 0.36 4.89
CA LYS A 75 3.76 1.44 4.23
C LYS A 75 3.57 2.61 5.19
N ILE A 76 4.07 3.77 4.79
CA ILE A 76 4.09 4.99 5.58
C ILE A 76 3.26 6.04 4.84
N TYR A 77 2.09 6.37 5.41
CA TYR A 77 1.23 7.39 4.86
C TYR A 77 1.78 8.80 5.11
N LYS A 78 1.75 9.63 4.07
CA LYS A 78 2.23 11.02 4.06
C LYS A 78 1.17 11.95 4.64
N ILE A 79 1.58 12.75 5.63
CA ILE A 79 0.70 13.75 6.27
C ILE A 79 0.52 15.00 5.40
N THR A 80 1.50 15.31 4.54
CA THR A 80 1.60 16.58 3.81
C THR A 80 0.86 16.59 2.47
N THR A 81 0.30 15.46 2.03
CA THR A 81 -0.26 15.32 0.70
C THR A 81 -1.47 16.26 0.47
N THR A 82 -1.42 17.00 -0.63
CA THR A 82 -2.52 17.86 -1.11
C THR A 82 -3.60 17.02 -1.81
N GLY A 83 -4.88 17.31 -1.52
CA GLY A 83 -6.04 16.57 -2.06
C GLY A 83 -6.66 15.53 -1.12
N PHE A 84 -6.21 15.46 0.14
CA PHE A 84 -6.71 14.53 1.16
C PHE A 84 -8.24 14.58 1.38
N GLU A 85 -8.87 15.72 1.10
CA GLU A 85 -10.33 15.91 1.18
C GLU A 85 -11.09 14.94 0.27
N ARG A 86 -10.55 14.64 -0.92
CA ARG A 86 -11.18 13.68 -1.85
C ARG A 86 -11.19 12.27 -1.30
N ASN A 87 -10.21 11.94 -0.47
CA ASN A 87 -10.10 10.60 0.10
C ASN A 87 -11.05 10.41 1.28
N ILE A 88 -11.50 11.48 1.95
CA ILE A 88 -12.44 11.39 3.08
C ILE A 88 -13.71 10.62 2.68
N ALA A 89 -14.16 10.75 1.43
CA ALA A 89 -15.28 9.99 0.91
C ALA A 89 -15.13 8.47 1.14
N TYR A 90 -13.92 7.92 1.02
CA TYR A 90 -13.68 6.49 1.29
C TYR A 90 -13.81 6.11 2.77
N LEU A 91 -13.82 7.07 3.70
CA LEU A 91 -14.07 6.84 5.13
C LEU A 91 -15.54 7.02 5.51
N GLU A 92 -16.34 7.68 4.66
CA GLU A 92 -17.75 7.93 4.92
C GLU A 92 -18.57 6.63 4.98
N GLY A 93 -19.56 6.59 5.87
CA GLY A 93 -20.43 5.42 6.02
C GLY A 93 -19.75 4.17 6.63
N ASP A 94 -18.45 4.19 6.90
CA ASP A 94 -17.77 3.08 7.56
C ASP A 94 -18.01 3.13 9.08
N PRO A 95 -18.78 2.17 9.65
CA PRO A 95 -19.15 2.19 11.07
C PRO A 95 -17.94 2.02 12.00
N ARG A 96 -16.79 1.59 11.47
CA ARG A 96 -15.53 1.40 12.21
C ARG A 96 -14.85 2.73 12.56
N PHE A 97 -15.28 3.84 11.93
CA PHE A 97 -14.68 5.16 12.07
C PHE A 97 -15.76 6.22 12.37
N LYS A 98 -16.13 6.33 13.65
CA LYS A 98 -17.06 7.38 14.12
C LYS A 98 -16.31 8.70 14.32
N MET A 99 -16.98 9.82 14.00
CA MET A 99 -16.48 11.19 14.18
C MET A 99 -15.13 11.45 13.49
N ILE A 100 -15.15 11.52 12.15
CA ILE A 100 -13.98 11.87 11.35
C ILE A 100 -13.57 13.30 11.71
N LYS A 101 -12.45 13.45 12.41
CA LYS A 101 -11.88 14.76 12.73
C LYS A 101 -11.33 15.40 11.46
N HIS A 102 -11.52 16.70 11.26
CA HIS A 102 -10.94 17.45 10.14
C HIS A 102 -9.41 17.67 10.25
N ASN A 103 -8.74 17.05 11.22
CA ASN A 103 -7.29 17.10 11.35
C ASN A 103 -6.63 16.09 10.41
N LYS A 104 -5.85 16.57 9.44
CA LYS A 104 -5.12 15.75 8.46
C LYS A 104 -4.36 14.57 9.09
N ARG A 105 -3.71 14.77 10.24
CA ARG A 105 -2.97 13.71 10.92
C ARG A 105 -3.88 12.61 11.43
N GLU A 106 -5.02 12.97 12.00
CA GLU A 106 -5.99 12.00 12.49
C GLU A 106 -6.61 11.22 11.34
N ILE A 107 -6.89 11.89 10.21
CA ILE A 107 -7.37 11.25 8.98
C ILE A 107 -6.35 10.24 8.44
N VAL A 108 -5.07 10.62 8.36
CA VAL A 108 -3.98 9.72 7.92
C VAL A 108 -3.91 8.45 8.78
N LYS A 109 -4.03 8.59 10.11
CA LYS A 109 -4.09 7.44 11.02
C LYS A 109 -5.32 6.58 10.78
N LEU A 110 -6.46 7.18 10.44
CA LEU A 110 -7.67 6.44 10.08
C LEU A 110 -7.45 5.62 8.81
N PHE A 111 -6.77 6.16 7.79
CA PHE A 111 -6.42 5.40 6.59
C PHE A 111 -5.49 4.22 6.89
N ALA A 112 -4.41 4.44 7.64
CA ALA A 112 -3.53 3.34 8.04
C ALA A 112 -4.31 2.26 8.82
N LYS A 113 -5.18 2.69 9.76
CA LYS A 113 -6.03 1.78 10.55
C LYS A 113 -7.04 1.05 9.68
N LYS A 114 -7.58 1.70 8.65
CA LYS A 114 -8.50 1.12 7.69
C LYS A 114 -7.81 0.08 6.82
N GLU A 115 -6.66 0.40 6.25
CA GLU A 115 -5.86 -0.56 5.47
C GLU A 115 -5.53 -1.80 6.30
N PHE A 116 -5.00 -1.62 7.52
CA PHE A 116 -4.70 -2.74 8.41
C PHE A 116 -5.94 -3.60 8.72
N LYS A 117 -7.10 -2.97 8.98
CA LYS A 117 -8.35 -3.71 9.23
C LYS A 117 -8.87 -4.43 7.99
N ASN A 118 -8.75 -3.82 6.81
CA ASN A 118 -9.17 -4.43 5.55
C ASN A 118 -8.27 -5.63 5.22
N LEU A 119 -6.95 -5.50 5.38
CA LEU A 119 -6.00 -6.62 5.23
C LEU A 119 -6.30 -7.75 6.22
N ARG A 120 -6.72 -7.44 7.46
CA ARG A 120 -7.13 -8.46 8.45
C ARG A 120 -8.38 -9.22 8.02
N ILE A 121 -9.32 -8.55 7.36
CA ILE A 121 -10.49 -9.21 6.76
C ILE A 121 -10.02 -10.15 5.64
N CYS A 122 -9.15 -9.67 4.75
CA CYS A 122 -8.62 -10.44 3.61
C CYS A 122 -7.86 -11.69 4.07
N GLU A 123 -6.99 -11.55 5.09
CA GLU A 123 -6.28 -12.67 5.72
C GLU A 123 -7.25 -13.73 6.24
N LYS A 124 -8.34 -13.32 6.91
CA LYS A 124 -9.32 -14.25 7.49
C LYS A 124 -10.13 -15.01 6.44
N ILE A 125 -10.39 -14.41 5.28
CA ILE A 125 -11.21 -15.00 4.21
C ILE A 125 -10.36 -15.64 3.10
N GLY A 126 -9.03 -15.66 3.23
CA GLY A 126 -8.13 -16.28 2.26
C GLY A 126 -8.09 -15.56 0.91
N VAL A 127 -8.12 -14.22 0.93
CA VAL A 127 -7.82 -13.38 -0.24
C VAL A 127 -6.30 -13.23 -0.36
N HIS A 128 -5.78 -13.30 -1.59
CA HIS A 128 -4.36 -13.08 -1.85
C HIS A 128 -4.03 -11.59 -1.70
N ALA A 129 -3.57 -11.23 -0.50
CA ALA A 129 -3.16 -9.89 -0.11
C ALA A 129 -2.04 -9.97 0.95
N PRO A 130 -1.21 -8.93 1.12
CA PRO A 130 -0.18 -8.92 2.15
C PRO A 130 -0.75 -9.17 3.55
N LYS A 131 -0.25 -10.17 4.27
CA LYS A 131 -0.66 -10.39 5.66
C LYS A 131 -0.29 -9.19 6.54
N PRO A 132 -1.24 -8.61 7.29
CA PRO A 132 -0.97 -7.47 8.16
C PRO A 132 -0.24 -7.91 9.43
N VAL A 133 0.92 -7.33 9.70
CA VAL A 133 1.76 -7.69 10.86
C VAL A 133 1.49 -6.74 12.02
N PHE A 134 1.67 -5.44 11.79
CA PHE A 134 1.61 -4.43 12.85
C PHE A 134 1.13 -3.08 12.30
N ILE A 135 0.61 -2.22 13.18
CA ILE A 135 0.25 -0.84 12.84
C ILE A 135 0.66 0.11 13.97
N SER A 136 1.20 1.26 13.59
CA SER A 136 1.47 2.36 14.52
C SER A 136 1.23 3.71 13.84
N GLU A 137 0.18 4.41 14.29
CA GLU A 137 -0.21 5.72 13.77
C GLU A 137 -0.41 5.71 12.24
N ASN A 138 0.51 6.29 11.46
CA ASN A 138 0.48 6.37 10.00
C ASN A 138 1.28 5.25 9.31
N ILE A 139 1.74 4.26 10.06
CA ILE A 139 2.64 3.20 9.59
C ILE A 139 1.91 1.85 9.64
N VAL A 140 1.83 1.15 8.51
CA VAL A 140 1.34 -0.23 8.38
C VAL A 140 2.52 -1.13 8.05
N VAL A 141 2.74 -2.17 8.85
CA VAL A 141 3.71 -3.23 8.59
C VAL A 141 2.94 -4.46 8.12
N MET A 142 3.36 -5.03 7.00
CA MET A 142 2.72 -6.16 6.35
C MET A 142 3.75 -7.09 5.72
N GLU A 143 3.29 -8.25 5.28
CA GLU A 143 4.07 -9.22 4.52
C GLU A 143 4.78 -8.56 3.33
N PHE A 144 6.07 -8.89 3.19
CA PHE A 144 6.83 -8.51 2.01
C PHE A 144 6.53 -9.51 0.88
N LEU A 145 5.95 -9.01 -0.21
CA LEU A 145 5.71 -9.81 -1.41
C LEU A 145 6.96 -9.77 -2.30
N GLY A 146 7.85 -10.73 -2.10
CA GLY A 146 9.08 -10.86 -2.86
C GLY A 146 9.85 -12.13 -2.52
N GLU A 147 10.97 -12.33 -3.21
CA GLU A 147 11.85 -13.48 -3.06
C GLU A 147 13.30 -13.01 -2.94
N GLU A 148 14.08 -13.64 -2.05
CA GLU A 148 15.47 -13.25 -1.73
C GLU A 148 15.64 -11.74 -1.41
N GLY A 149 14.59 -11.13 -0.86
CA GLY A 149 14.58 -9.71 -0.52
C GLY A 149 14.38 -8.78 -1.71
N VAL A 150 14.04 -9.28 -2.90
CA VAL A 150 13.65 -8.50 -4.08
C VAL A 150 12.13 -8.52 -4.22
N PRO A 151 11.45 -7.36 -4.34
CA PRO A 151 10.00 -7.32 -4.45
C PRO A 151 9.54 -7.90 -5.80
N TYR A 152 8.41 -8.62 -5.79
CA TYR A 152 7.76 -9.01 -7.03
C TYR A 152 7.26 -7.77 -7.79
N ALA A 153 7.24 -7.86 -9.12
CA ALA A 153 6.77 -6.79 -9.97
C ALA A 153 5.24 -6.71 -10.00
N THR A 154 4.71 -5.53 -10.33
CA THR A 154 3.28 -5.33 -10.56
C THR A 154 2.85 -5.93 -11.90
N MET A 155 1.55 -6.19 -12.02
CA MET A 155 0.96 -6.68 -13.26
C MET A 155 1.12 -5.68 -14.40
N ASP A 156 1.18 -4.37 -14.13
CA ASP A 156 1.43 -3.37 -15.18
C ASP A 156 2.77 -3.57 -15.91
N ILE A 157 3.78 -4.06 -15.19
CA ILE A 157 5.14 -4.28 -15.71
C ILE A 157 5.23 -5.63 -16.44
N THR A 158 4.61 -6.66 -15.88
CA THR A 158 4.80 -8.06 -16.32
C THR A 158 3.69 -8.58 -17.22
N GLY A 159 2.50 -7.95 -17.17
CA GLY A 159 1.28 -8.48 -17.76
C GLY A 159 0.72 -9.69 -17.00
N PRO A 160 -0.50 -10.12 -17.35
CA PRO A 160 -1.05 -11.37 -16.85
C PRO A 160 -0.37 -12.58 -17.52
N ARG A 161 -0.23 -13.69 -16.78
CA ARG A 161 0.37 -14.93 -17.29
C ARG A 161 -0.63 -15.80 -18.05
N GLY A 162 -1.92 -15.60 -17.80
CA GLY A 162 -2.99 -16.35 -18.44
C GLY A 162 -4.34 -16.12 -17.78
N GLU A 163 -5.34 -16.87 -18.24
CA GLU A 163 -6.72 -16.78 -17.75
C GLU A 163 -6.86 -17.16 -16.27
N SER A 164 -6.00 -18.05 -15.76
CA SER A 164 -5.98 -18.43 -14.35
C SER A 164 -5.68 -17.25 -13.40
N ASP A 165 -4.92 -16.25 -13.86
CA ASP A 165 -4.68 -15.05 -13.05
C ASP A 165 -5.97 -14.22 -12.93
N LEU A 166 -6.75 -14.12 -14.01
CA LEU A 166 -8.05 -13.44 -13.99
C LEU A 166 -9.01 -14.16 -13.05
N ASP A 167 -9.11 -15.49 -13.18
CA ASP A 167 -10.00 -16.30 -12.35
C ASP A 167 -9.62 -16.17 -10.86
N SER A 168 -8.32 -16.17 -10.53
CA SER A 168 -7.84 -15.94 -9.16
C SER A 168 -8.23 -14.57 -8.63
N ILE A 169 -8.09 -13.50 -9.43
CA ILE A 169 -8.45 -12.13 -9.02
C ILE A 169 -9.97 -12.00 -8.82
N LEU A 170 -10.77 -12.55 -9.72
CA LEU A 170 -12.24 -12.51 -9.62
C LEU A 170 -12.75 -13.29 -8.42
N GLU A 171 -12.12 -14.42 -8.10
CA GLU A 171 -12.41 -15.20 -6.88
C GLU A 171 -12.12 -14.38 -5.61
N ASP A 172 -11.00 -13.65 -5.58
CA ASP A 172 -10.69 -12.78 -4.45
C ASP A 172 -11.65 -11.59 -4.33
N ILE A 173 -12.04 -10.97 -5.45
CA ILE A 173 -13.10 -9.94 -5.47
C ILE A 173 -14.41 -10.49 -4.91
N LYS A 174 -14.80 -11.71 -5.32
CA LYS A 174 -16.01 -12.37 -4.84
C LYS A 174 -15.96 -12.67 -3.34
N LYS A 175 -14.85 -13.21 -2.83
CA LYS A 175 -14.65 -13.41 -1.39
C LYS A 175 -14.78 -12.11 -0.62
N MET A 176 -14.13 -11.04 -1.08
CA MET A 176 -14.22 -9.72 -0.46
C MET A 176 -15.67 -9.22 -0.42
N TYR A 177 -16.39 -9.31 -1.55
CA TYR A 177 -17.80 -8.91 -1.63
C TYR A 177 -18.65 -9.67 -0.62
N LYS A 178 -18.54 -11.00 -0.56
CA LYS A 178 -19.27 -11.83 0.42
C LYS A 178 -18.91 -11.50 1.88
N ALA A 179 -17.70 -11.02 2.12
CA ALA A 179 -17.24 -10.57 3.43
C ALA A 179 -17.65 -9.12 3.77
N GLY A 180 -18.38 -8.44 2.88
CA GLY A 180 -18.83 -7.06 3.11
C GLY A 180 -17.82 -5.98 2.74
N LEU A 181 -16.82 -6.30 1.90
CA LEU A 181 -15.71 -5.42 1.54
C LEU A 181 -15.60 -5.26 0.01
N VAL A 182 -15.37 -4.02 -0.44
CA VAL A 182 -15.05 -3.69 -1.84
C VAL A 182 -13.71 -2.97 -1.86
N HIS A 183 -12.80 -3.34 -2.77
CA HIS A 183 -11.46 -2.76 -2.83
C HIS A 183 -11.46 -1.28 -3.24
N ALA A 184 -12.35 -0.92 -4.16
CA ALA A 184 -12.57 0.44 -4.65
C ALA A 184 -11.33 1.09 -5.29
N ASP A 185 -10.38 0.30 -5.80
CA ASP A 185 -9.25 0.80 -6.59
C ASP A 185 -8.48 -0.34 -7.31
N ILE A 186 -9.17 -1.34 -7.86
CA ILE A 186 -8.49 -2.44 -8.56
C ILE A 186 -8.08 -1.98 -9.97
N SER A 187 -6.78 -2.16 -10.25
CA SER A 187 -6.15 -1.99 -11.55
C SER A 187 -4.85 -2.81 -11.61
N GLN A 188 -4.24 -2.91 -12.78
CA GLN A 188 -2.95 -3.59 -12.99
C GLN A 188 -1.80 -3.03 -12.13
N TYR A 189 -1.91 -1.78 -11.65
CA TYR A 189 -0.91 -1.14 -10.78
C TYR A 189 -1.00 -1.62 -9.33
N ASN A 190 -2.19 -2.10 -8.91
CA ASN A 190 -2.47 -2.55 -7.55
C ASN A 190 -2.54 -4.09 -7.44
N ILE A 191 -1.89 -4.79 -8.39
CA ILE A 191 -1.75 -6.24 -8.39
C ILE A 191 -0.27 -6.58 -8.50
N ILE A 192 0.27 -7.28 -7.50
CA ILE A 192 1.63 -7.83 -7.51
C ILE A 192 1.60 -9.25 -8.07
N MET A 193 2.49 -9.54 -9.02
CA MET A 193 2.63 -10.84 -9.66
C MET A 193 3.57 -11.76 -8.88
N ALA A 194 3.07 -12.27 -7.75
CA ALA A 194 3.69 -13.37 -7.01
C ALA A 194 3.30 -14.74 -7.63
N PRO A 195 3.57 -15.90 -7.01
CA PRO A 195 3.08 -17.18 -7.52
C PRO A 195 1.57 -17.18 -7.84
N ALA A 196 0.76 -16.51 -7.02
CA ALA A 196 -0.60 -16.06 -7.37
C ALA A 196 -0.66 -14.51 -7.41
N PRO A 197 -1.54 -13.90 -8.22
CA PRO A 197 -1.72 -12.44 -8.21
C PRO A 197 -2.20 -11.97 -6.84
N HIS A 198 -1.50 -11.01 -6.22
CA HIS A 198 -1.87 -10.44 -4.93
C HIS A 198 -2.39 -9.02 -5.10
N LEU A 199 -3.58 -8.76 -4.54
CA LEU A 199 -4.12 -7.41 -4.42
C LEU A 199 -3.35 -6.63 -3.37
N ILE A 200 -3.09 -5.35 -3.63
CA ILE A 200 -2.44 -4.42 -2.69
C ILE A 200 -3.18 -3.08 -2.63
N ASP A 201 -2.84 -2.25 -1.66
CA ASP A 201 -3.43 -0.93 -1.44
C ASP A 201 -4.91 -0.92 -0.99
N PHE A 202 -5.16 -1.53 0.17
CA PHE A 202 -6.49 -1.64 0.76
C PHE A 202 -6.94 -0.38 1.53
N GLY A 203 -6.22 0.74 1.40
CA GLY A 203 -6.56 1.99 2.10
C GLY A 203 -7.90 2.60 1.63
N GLN A 204 -8.21 2.45 0.35
CA GLN A 204 -9.45 2.98 -0.24
C GLN A 204 -10.65 2.03 -0.07
N GLY A 205 -10.42 0.74 0.22
CA GLY A 205 -11.49 -0.27 0.26
C GLY A 205 -12.62 0.02 1.24
N VAL A 206 -13.86 0.02 0.76
CA VAL A 206 -15.06 0.43 1.49
C VAL A 206 -15.89 -0.77 1.94
N VAL A 207 -16.69 -0.57 2.98
CA VAL A 207 -17.71 -1.56 3.39
C VAL A 207 -18.89 -1.53 2.41
N LEU A 208 -19.64 -2.63 2.29
CA LEU A 208 -20.83 -2.68 1.41
C LEU A 208 -21.92 -1.65 1.73
N GLY A 209 -22.01 -1.21 2.98
CA GLY A 209 -22.94 -0.14 3.37
C GLY A 209 -22.58 1.26 2.83
N HIS A 210 -21.41 1.42 2.20
CA HIS A 210 -21.00 2.68 1.60
C HIS A 210 -21.90 3.02 0.38
N PRO A 211 -22.39 4.26 0.23
CA PRO A 211 -23.34 4.62 -0.84
C PRO A 211 -22.85 4.29 -2.26
N LYS A 212 -21.54 4.34 -2.48
CA LYS A 212 -20.88 4.02 -3.76
C LYS A 212 -20.23 2.63 -3.83
N ALA A 213 -20.46 1.75 -2.85
CA ALA A 213 -19.83 0.42 -2.83
C ALA A 213 -20.08 -0.35 -4.14
N GLU A 214 -21.33 -0.31 -4.61
CA GLU A 214 -21.76 -0.99 -5.83
C GLU A 214 -21.11 -0.42 -7.10
N GLU A 215 -21.00 0.91 -7.18
CA GLU A 215 -20.31 1.60 -8.27
C GLU A 215 -18.82 1.23 -8.30
N PHE A 216 -18.17 1.21 -7.13
CA PHE A 216 -16.77 0.84 -7.01
C PHE A 216 -16.51 -0.61 -7.39
N LEU A 217 -17.36 -1.55 -6.98
CA LEU A 217 -17.25 -2.96 -7.36
C LEU A 217 -17.33 -3.13 -8.88
N LYS A 218 -18.35 -2.53 -9.51
CA LYS A 218 -18.53 -2.58 -10.97
C LYS A 218 -17.32 -2.00 -11.70
N ARG A 219 -16.77 -0.89 -11.20
CA ARG A 219 -15.58 -0.25 -11.77
C ARG A 219 -14.35 -1.15 -11.64
N ASP A 220 -14.12 -1.74 -10.47
CA ASP A 220 -12.99 -2.65 -10.22
C ASP A 220 -13.04 -3.87 -11.15
N VAL A 221 -14.21 -4.51 -11.27
CA VAL A 221 -14.42 -5.64 -12.19
C VAL A 221 -14.23 -5.21 -13.63
N LYS A 222 -14.83 -4.09 -14.04
CA LYS A 222 -14.67 -3.59 -15.42
C LYS A 222 -13.21 -3.30 -15.75
N ASN A 223 -12.48 -2.63 -14.85
CA ASN A 223 -11.07 -2.30 -15.05
C ASN A 223 -10.23 -3.56 -15.30
N ILE A 224 -10.43 -4.61 -14.50
CA ILE A 224 -9.64 -5.83 -14.66
C ILE A 224 -10.03 -6.59 -15.93
N LEU A 225 -11.31 -6.67 -16.28
CA LEU A 225 -11.76 -7.27 -17.53
C LEU A 225 -11.21 -6.52 -18.75
N ASP A 226 -11.28 -5.19 -18.74
CA ASP A 226 -10.77 -4.34 -19.82
C ASP A 226 -9.24 -4.44 -19.96
N TYR A 227 -8.51 -4.63 -18.86
CA TYR A 227 -7.07 -4.86 -18.91
C TYR A 227 -6.74 -6.24 -19.52
N PHE A 228 -7.36 -7.30 -19.05
CA PHE A 228 -7.14 -8.67 -19.56
C PHE A 228 -7.59 -8.84 -21.02
N ALA A 229 -8.62 -8.12 -21.46
CA ALA A 229 -9.07 -8.13 -22.85
C ALA A 229 -7.98 -7.68 -23.84
N ARG A 230 -7.03 -6.82 -23.41
CA ARG A 230 -5.87 -6.39 -24.21
C ARG A 230 -4.89 -7.53 -24.47
N PHE A 231 -4.92 -8.58 -23.65
CA PHE A 231 -4.11 -9.79 -23.77
C PHE A 231 -4.90 -10.95 -24.40
N GLY A 232 -6.08 -10.68 -24.98
CA GLY A 232 -6.90 -11.70 -25.64
C GLY A 232 -7.79 -12.51 -24.69
N ILE A 233 -7.76 -12.24 -23.39
CA ILE A 233 -8.57 -12.94 -22.38
C ILE A 233 -9.86 -12.13 -22.15
N LYS A 234 -10.98 -12.61 -22.68
CA LYS A 234 -12.27 -11.89 -22.62
C LYS A 234 -13.27 -12.63 -21.75
N ARG A 235 -13.92 -11.90 -20.85
CA ARG A 235 -15.07 -12.35 -20.06
C ARG A 235 -16.23 -11.39 -20.26
N ASP A 236 -17.45 -11.92 -20.18
CA ASP A 236 -18.66 -11.12 -20.22
C ASP A 236 -18.88 -10.43 -18.86
N PHE A 237 -19.04 -9.10 -18.88
CA PHE A 237 -19.15 -8.29 -17.66
C PHE A 237 -20.40 -8.65 -16.85
N GLU A 238 -21.57 -8.75 -17.48
CA GLU A 238 -22.83 -9.02 -16.79
C GLU A 238 -22.86 -10.41 -16.15
N LYS A 239 -22.36 -11.44 -16.87
CA LYS A 239 -22.20 -12.79 -16.30
C LYS A 239 -21.22 -12.81 -15.13
N THR A 240 -20.12 -12.07 -15.24
CA THR A 240 -19.11 -11.98 -14.17
C THR A 240 -19.69 -11.32 -12.92
N MET A 241 -20.41 -10.19 -13.08
CA MET A 241 -21.07 -9.50 -11.98
C MET A 241 -22.14 -10.38 -11.33
N LYS A 242 -22.98 -11.05 -12.14
CA LYS A 242 -23.98 -11.99 -11.62
C LYS A 242 -23.33 -13.08 -10.77
N TRP A 243 -22.24 -13.67 -11.25
CA TRP A 243 -21.50 -14.68 -10.50
C TRP A 243 -20.88 -14.13 -9.20
N ILE A 244 -20.41 -12.88 -9.17
CA ILE A 244 -19.89 -12.27 -7.92
C ILE A 244 -21.00 -12.12 -6.87
N TYR A 245 -22.21 -11.77 -7.28
CA TYR A 245 -23.35 -11.61 -6.36
C TYR A 245 -23.89 -12.92 -5.78
N GLU A 246 -23.67 -14.05 -6.46
CA GLU A 246 -24.05 -15.41 -6.02
C GLU A 246 -23.09 -15.97 -4.95
#